data_AF-A0A7V8BZK7-F1
#
_entry.id   AF-A0A7V8BZK7-F1
#
_cell.length_a   1.000
_cell.length_b   1.000
_cell.length_c   1.000
_cell.angle_alpha   90.00
_cell.angle_beta   90.00
_cell.angle_gamma   90.00
#
_symmetry.space_group_name_H-M   'P 1'
#
loop_
_entity.id
_entity.type
_entity.pdbx_description
1 polymer ?
#
loop_
_entity_poly.entity_id
_entity_poly.type
_entity_poly.pdbx_seq_one_letter_code
_entity_poly.pdbx_strand_id
1 'polypeptide(L)'
;MENIGSDLLTVFWIAAALAGIGLLVAGAERRVVVYYDGTDMAVTGLAVILPLIAWGLFETRLFESEAFNWAVRWLVSPTLVIAGLICMIANFKSAVAHNRSIVLGLLVGLFKFVFLVLTIIVIIGQLTKLAEEETSFGERVIAILIVVACALVSRAMINGPEVHASKGWQPDDGELC
;
A
#
# COMPACT_ATOMS: atom_id res chain seq x y z
N MET A 1 -35.97 -4.84 -13.27
CA MET A 1 -34.94 -5.75 -12.72
C MET A 1 -33.54 -5.11 -12.73
N GLU A 2 -33.43 -3.78 -12.73
CA GLU A 2 -32.14 -3.06 -12.89
C GLU A 2 -31.49 -2.66 -11.55
N ASN A 3 -32.21 -2.76 -10.42
CA ASN A 3 -31.75 -2.28 -9.11
C ASN A 3 -30.97 -3.31 -8.27
N ILE A 4 -31.15 -4.62 -8.54
CA ILE A 4 -30.55 -5.67 -7.69
C ILE A 4 -29.01 -5.68 -7.81
N GLY A 5 -28.48 -5.37 -8.99
CA GLY A 5 -27.03 -5.32 -9.22
C GLY A 5 -26.34 -4.15 -8.52
N SER A 6 -26.95 -2.95 -8.57
CA SER A 6 -26.44 -1.77 -7.87
C SER A 6 -26.54 -1.90 -6.36
N ASP A 7 -27.63 -2.49 -5.86
CA ASP A 7 -27.83 -2.72 -4.42
C ASP A 7 -26.80 -3.72 -3.88
N LEU A 8 -26.57 -4.83 -4.60
CA LEU A 8 -25.56 -5.82 -4.23
C LEU A 8 -24.13 -5.23 -4.24
N LEU A 9 -23.79 -4.43 -5.25
CA LEU A 9 -22.50 -3.76 -5.33
C LEU A 9 -22.29 -2.79 -4.18
N THR A 10 -23.34 -2.05 -3.81
CA THR A 10 -23.30 -1.11 -2.68
C THR A 10 -23.07 -1.85 -1.36
N VAL A 11 -23.80 -2.93 -1.12
CA VAL A 11 -23.61 -3.77 0.08
C VAL A 11 -22.20 -4.35 0.14
N PHE A 12 -21.66 -4.80 -1.00
CA PHE A 12 -20.29 -5.30 -1.08
C PHE A 12 -19.27 -4.23 -0.68
N TRP A 13 -19.37 -3.01 -1.21
CA TRP A 13 -18.44 -1.93 -0.87
C TRP A 13 -18.56 -1.48 0.59
N ILE A 14 -19.77 -1.46 1.16
CA ILE A 14 -19.97 -1.18 2.59
C ILE A 14 -19.29 -2.26 3.43
N ALA A 15 -19.49 -3.54 3.10
CA ALA A 15 -18.86 -4.65 3.81
C ALA A 15 -17.33 -4.59 3.72
N ALA A 16 -16.79 -4.27 2.54
CA ALA A 16 -15.35 -4.09 2.33
C ALA A 16 -14.79 -2.92 3.15
N ALA A 17 -15.49 -1.79 3.20
CA ALA A 17 -15.10 -0.63 4.01
C ALA A 17 -15.10 -0.97 5.51
N LEU A 18 -16.14 -1.65 6.00
CA LEU A 18 -16.23 -2.10 7.39
C LEU A 18 -15.10 -3.10 7.73
N ALA A 19 -14.79 -4.03 6.84
CA ALA A 19 -13.68 -4.95 7.01
C ALA A 19 -12.32 -4.22 7.05
N GLY A 20 -12.13 -3.22 6.19
CA GLY A 20 -10.93 -2.37 6.18
C GLY A 20 -10.78 -1.59 7.49
N ILE A 21 -11.86 -0.99 8.00
CA ILE A 21 -11.85 -0.31 9.31
C ILE A 21 -11.55 -1.31 10.43
N GLY A 22 -12.15 -2.50 10.39
CA GLY A 22 -11.89 -3.57 11.36
C GLY A 22 -10.42 -4.00 11.38
N LEU A 23 -9.78 -4.13 10.21
CA LEU A 23 -8.35 -4.45 10.11
C LEU A 23 -7.46 -3.31 10.60
N LEU A 24 -7.84 -2.05 10.35
CA LEU A 24 -7.13 -0.88 10.85
C LEU A 24 -7.14 -0.84 12.39
N VAL A 25 -8.32 -1.05 12.99
CA VAL A 25 -8.48 -1.12 14.46
C VAL A 25 -7.72 -2.32 15.02
N ALA A 26 -7.86 -3.50 14.41
CA ALA A 26 -7.15 -4.71 14.86
C ALA A 26 -5.62 -4.56 14.75
N GLY A 27 -5.13 -3.85 13.73
CA GLY A 27 -3.72 -3.50 13.57
C GLY A 27 -3.26 -2.53 14.67
N ALA A 28 -4.02 -1.47 14.91
CA ALA A 28 -3.73 -0.49 15.97
C ALA A 28 -3.73 -1.14 17.37
N GLU A 29 -4.62 -2.09 17.62
CA GLU A 29 -4.67 -2.89 18.86
C GLU A 29 -3.64 -4.03 18.91
N ARG A 30 -2.77 -4.18 17.89
CA ARG A 30 -1.74 -5.23 17.82
C ARG A 30 -2.30 -6.66 17.88
N ARG A 31 -3.52 -6.85 17.39
CA ARG A 31 -4.15 -8.18 17.29
C ARG A 31 -3.77 -8.91 16.00
N VAL A 32 -3.44 -8.18 14.95
CA VAL A 32 -3.03 -8.70 13.64
C VAL A 32 -1.74 -8.03 13.21
N VAL A 33 -0.86 -8.78 12.54
CA VAL A 33 0.35 -8.19 11.94
C VAL A 33 -0.10 -7.51 10.66
N VAL A 34 -0.06 -6.17 10.63
CA VAL A 34 -0.26 -5.43 9.39
C VAL A 34 1.08 -5.43 8.68
N TYR A 35 2.01 -4.54 9.01
CA TYR A 35 3.39 -4.62 8.52
C TYR A 35 4.31 -5.21 9.58
N TYR A 36 5.15 -6.18 9.19
CA TYR A 36 6.12 -6.72 10.13
C TYR A 36 7.16 -5.66 10.50
N ASP A 37 7.78 -5.04 9.50
CA ASP A 37 8.78 -3.99 9.65
C ASP A 37 8.61 -2.90 8.55
N GLY A 38 9.52 -1.93 8.53
CA GLY A 38 9.55 -0.91 7.47
C GLY A 38 9.86 -1.48 6.08
N THR A 39 10.56 -2.61 6.01
CA THR A 39 10.89 -3.30 4.76
C THR A 39 9.64 -3.88 4.11
N ASP A 40 8.79 -4.55 4.90
CA ASP A 40 7.50 -5.10 4.47
C ASP A 40 6.56 -4.00 3.94
N MET A 41 6.55 -2.85 4.59
CA MET A 41 5.83 -1.66 4.09
C MET A 41 6.44 -1.16 2.77
N ALA A 42 7.77 -1.07 2.66
CA ALA A 42 8.45 -0.63 1.44
C ALA A 42 8.21 -1.58 0.26
N VAL A 43 8.23 -2.90 0.49
CA VAL A 43 7.92 -3.92 -0.53
C VAL A 43 6.49 -3.75 -1.05
N THR A 44 5.53 -3.52 -0.14
CA THR A 44 4.15 -3.18 -0.53
C THR A 44 4.11 -1.88 -1.34
N GLY A 45 4.89 -0.88 -0.93
CA GLY A 45 5.15 0.35 -1.66
C GLY A 45 5.54 0.12 -3.12
N LEU A 46 6.60 -0.66 -3.31
CA LEU A 46 7.15 -0.99 -4.62
C LEU A 46 6.16 -1.79 -5.48
N ALA A 47 5.38 -2.69 -4.88
CA ALA A 47 4.34 -3.44 -5.58
C ALA A 47 3.27 -2.53 -6.22
N VAL A 48 3.02 -1.35 -5.64
CA VAL A 48 2.09 -0.34 -6.21
C VAL A 48 2.82 0.62 -7.16
N ILE A 49 3.99 1.12 -6.76
CA ILE A 49 4.68 2.19 -7.47
C ILE A 49 5.32 1.70 -8.77
N LEU A 50 5.93 0.51 -8.78
CA LEU A 50 6.67 0.02 -9.96
C LEU A 50 5.77 -0.17 -11.19
N PRO A 51 4.57 -0.77 -11.10
CA PRO A 51 3.65 -0.84 -12.23
C PRO A 51 3.19 0.53 -12.75
N LEU A 52 3.00 1.52 -11.86
CA LEU A 52 2.63 2.88 -12.25
C LEU A 52 3.76 3.59 -13.00
N ILE A 53 5.00 3.43 -12.54
CA ILE A 53 6.18 3.92 -13.26
C ILE A 53 6.29 3.22 -14.62
N ALA A 54 6.16 1.90 -14.67
CA ALA A 54 6.22 1.13 -15.90
C ALA A 54 5.20 1.60 -16.94
N TRP A 55 3.96 1.88 -16.50
CA TRP A 55 2.90 2.44 -17.32
C TRP A 55 3.30 3.79 -17.92
N GLY A 56 3.75 4.73 -17.08
CA GLY A 56 4.20 6.05 -17.55
C GLY A 56 5.40 5.97 -18.51
N LEU A 57 6.34 5.05 -18.28
CA LEU A 57 7.50 4.84 -19.15
C LEU A 57 7.14 4.17 -20.49
N PHE A 58 6.09 3.36 -20.54
CA PHE A 58 5.74 2.60 -21.73
C PHE A 58 5.21 3.49 -22.88
N GLU A 59 4.52 4.57 -22.54
CA GLU A 59 3.90 5.49 -23.51
C GLU A 59 4.74 6.72 -23.82
N THR A 60 5.79 6.99 -23.04
CA THR A 60 6.58 8.22 -23.16
C THR A 60 7.80 8.05 -24.07
N ARG A 61 8.08 9.08 -24.87
CA ARG A 61 9.36 9.23 -25.58
C ARG A 61 10.24 10.15 -24.75
N LEU A 62 11.07 9.55 -23.91
CA LEU A 62 11.92 10.28 -22.97
C LEU A 62 13.23 10.76 -23.59
N PHE A 63 13.68 10.11 -24.67
CA PHE A 63 14.98 10.36 -25.26
C PHE A 63 14.85 10.71 -26.74
N GLU A 64 15.81 11.45 -27.28
CA GLU A 64 15.85 11.72 -28.73
C GLU A 64 16.23 10.47 -29.54
N SER A 65 16.99 9.55 -28.94
CA SER A 65 17.40 8.29 -29.56
C SER A 65 16.26 7.26 -29.59
N GLU A 66 15.89 6.82 -30.78
CA GLU A 66 14.89 5.75 -30.97
C GLU A 66 15.31 4.43 -30.31
N ALA A 67 16.60 4.07 -30.38
CA ALA A 67 17.11 2.85 -29.77
C ALA A 67 16.94 2.86 -28.25
N PHE A 68 17.13 4.02 -27.62
CA PHE A 68 16.97 4.15 -26.18
C PHE A 68 15.49 4.10 -25.77
N ASN A 69 14.59 4.77 -26.49
CA ASN A 69 13.15 4.66 -26.25
C ASN A 69 12.64 3.23 -26.45
N TRP A 70 13.16 2.52 -27.47
CA TRP A 70 12.85 1.10 -27.67
C TRP A 70 13.28 0.26 -26.46
N ALA A 71 14.48 0.47 -25.94
CA ALA A 71 14.97 -0.24 -24.76
C ALA A 71 14.13 0.09 -23.51
N VAL A 72 13.77 1.35 -23.28
CA VAL A 72 12.90 1.73 -22.16
C VAL A 72 11.56 1.00 -22.27
N ARG A 73 10.92 1.03 -23.45
CA ARG A 73 9.60 0.46 -23.66
C ARG A 73 9.57 -1.07 -23.58
N TRP A 74 10.57 -1.75 -24.14
CA TRP A 74 10.55 -3.20 -24.31
C TRP A 74 11.43 -3.98 -23.33
N LEU A 75 12.34 -3.30 -22.62
CA LEU A 75 13.21 -3.92 -21.63
C LEU A 75 12.93 -3.37 -20.23
N VAL A 76 12.97 -2.05 -20.05
CA VAL A 76 12.82 -1.43 -18.72
C VAL A 76 11.39 -1.55 -18.19
N SER A 77 10.37 -1.12 -18.95
CA SER A 77 8.97 -1.18 -18.50
C SER A 77 8.52 -2.59 -18.12
N PRO A 78 8.75 -3.64 -18.94
CA PRO A 78 8.39 -5.01 -18.55
C PRO A 78 9.13 -5.50 -17.30
N THR A 79 10.41 -5.15 -17.15
CA THR A 79 11.21 -5.50 -15.96
C THR A 79 10.62 -4.88 -14.69
N LEU A 80 10.17 -3.63 -14.75
CA LEU A 80 9.51 -2.96 -13.63
C LEU A 80 8.16 -3.61 -13.28
N VAL A 81 7.37 -4.04 -14.27
CA VAL A 81 6.13 -4.79 -14.02
C VAL A 81 6.44 -6.12 -13.33
N ILE A 82 7.42 -6.87 -13.81
CA ILE A 82 7.83 -8.15 -13.20
C ILE A 82 8.30 -7.93 -11.77
N ALA A 83 9.13 -6.91 -11.52
CA ALA A 83 9.57 -6.56 -10.18
C ALA A 83 8.39 -6.20 -9.26
N GLY A 84 7.43 -5.42 -9.76
CA GLY A 84 6.18 -5.11 -9.05
C GLY A 84 5.37 -6.34 -8.69
N LEU A 85 5.24 -7.30 -9.61
CA LEU A 85 4.57 -8.59 -9.35
C LEU A 85 5.30 -9.43 -8.30
N ILE A 86 6.63 -9.47 -8.32
CA ILE A 86 7.43 -10.14 -7.29
C ILE A 86 7.18 -9.50 -5.93
N CYS A 87 7.19 -8.17 -5.84
CA CYS A 87 6.85 -7.46 -4.61
C CYS A 87 5.41 -7.73 -4.16
N MET A 88 4.47 -7.86 -5.09
CA MET A 88 3.07 -8.20 -4.78
C MET A 88 2.96 -9.60 -4.17
N ILE A 89 3.66 -10.58 -4.73
CA ILE A 89 3.72 -11.94 -4.19
C ILE A 89 4.37 -11.94 -2.80
N ALA A 90 5.49 -11.21 -2.66
CA ALA A 90 6.21 -11.09 -1.39
C ALA A 90 5.32 -10.46 -0.29
N ASN A 91 4.51 -9.45 -0.63
CA ASN A 91 3.54 -8.85 0.29
C ASN A 91 2.53 -9.89 0.84
N PHE A 92 1.93 -10.70 -0.04
CA PHE A 92 0.98 -11.74 0.40
C PHE A 92 1.67 -12.86 1.16
N LYS A 93 2.86 -13.30 0.72
CA LYS A 93 3.66 -14.32 1.42
C LYS A 93 3.97 -13.85 2.85
N SER A 94 4.47 -12.62 2.99
CA SER A 94 4.74 -11.97 4.27
C SER A 94 3.47 -11.90 5.14
N ALA A 95 2.35 -11.43 4.58
CA ALA A 95 1.11 -11.30 5.35
C ALA A 95 0.58 -12.65 5.86
N VAL A 96 0.67 -13.71 5.05
CA VAL A 96 0.27 -15.08 5.43
C VAL A 96 1.21 -15.66 6.48
N ALA A 97 2.53 -15.53 6.29
CA ALA A 97 3.54 -16.04 7.21
C ALA A 97 3.37 -15.40 8.60
N HIS A 98 3.38 -14.07 8.67
CA HIS A 98 3.37 -13.36 9.96
C HIS A 98 2.03 -13.43 10.70
N ASN A 99 0.92 -13.73 10.02
CA ASN A 99 -0.39 -13.93 10.66
C ASN A 99 -0.74 -15.41 10.91
N ARG A 100 0.08 -16.35 10.44
CA ARG A 100 -0.10 -17.82 10.57
C ARG A 100 -1.47 -18.33 10.10
N SER A 101 -2.11 -17.62 9.17
CA SER A 101 -3.43 -17.94 8.64
C SER A 101 -3.54 -17.43 7.21
N ILE A 102 -3.90 -18.33 6.29
CA ILE A 102 -4.05 -18.00 4.86
C ILE A 102 -5.16 -16.97 4.65
N VAL A 103 -6.34 -17.20 5.23
CA VAL A 103 -7.50 -16.31 5.05
C VAL A 103 -7.20 -14.92 5.61
N LEU A 104 -6.69 -14.84 6.84
CA LEU A 104 -6.36 -13.56 7.46
C LEU A 104 -5.21 -12.87 6.73
N GLY A 105 -4.17 -13.61 6.33
CA GLY A 105 -3.05 -13.09 5.57
C GLY A 105 -3.44 -12.51 4.21
N LEU A 106 -4.36 -13.15 3.49
CA LEU A 106 -4.88 -12.61 2.23
C LEU A 106 -5.69 -11.31 2.46
N LEU A 107 -6.52 -11.27 3.49
CA LEU A 107 -7.27 -10.05 3.86
C LEU A 107 -6.34 -8.91 4.26
N VAL A 108 -5.34 -9.18 5.09
CA VAL A 108 -4.32 -8.20 5.48
C VAL A 108 -3.51 -7.75 4.26
N GLY A 109 -3.09 -8.68 3.40
CA GLY A 109 -2.33 -8.37 2.19
C GLY A 109 -3.09 -7.43 1.25
N LEU A 110 -4.40 -7.64 1.07
CA LEU A 110 -5.26 -6.74 0.31
C LEU A 110 -5.44 -5.38 1.02
N PHE A 111 -5.65 -5.39 2.34
CA PHE A 111 -5.76 -4.18 3.14
C PHE A 111 -4.52 -3.30 3.04
N LYS A 112 -3.32 -3.87 3.08
CA LYS A 112 -2.06 -3.13 2.91
C LYS A 112 -2.04 -2.31 1.62
N PHE A 113 -2.47 -2.90 0.50
CA PHE A 113 -2.56 -2.20 -0.79
C PHE A 113 -3.55 -1.04 -0.74
N VAL A 114 -4.78 -1.29 -0.27
CA VAL A 114 -5.82 -0.26 -0.19
C VAL A 114 -5.37 0.87 0.74
N PHE A 115 -4.85 0.53 1.92
CA PHE A 115 -4.31 1.49 2.88
C PHE A 115 -3.20 2.34 2.26
N LEU A 116 -2.25 1.72 1.56
CA LEU A 116 -1.15 2.43 0.92
C LEU A 116 -1.63 3.36 -0.20
N VAL A 117 -2.52 2.90 -1.08
CA VAL A 117 -3.08 3.71 -2.17
C VAL A 117 -3.83 4.91 -1.61
N LEU A 118 -4.70 4.72 -0.61
CA LEU A 118 -5.40 5.82 0.06
C LEU A 118 -4.42 6.80 0.71
N THR A 119 -3.39 6.28 1.39
CA THR A 119 -2.35 7.10 2.01
C THR A 119 -1.60 7.96 0.97
N ILE A 120 -1.22 7.38 -0.17
CA ILE A 120 -0.55 8.09 -1.27
C ILE A 120 -1.45 9.19 -1.83
N ILE A 121 -2.72 8.89 -2.12
CA ILE A 121 -3.69 9.87 -2.64
C ILE A 121 -3.85 11.04 -1.67
N VAL A 122 -4.00 10.75 -0.37
CA VAL A 122 -4.13 11.80 0.66
C VAL A 122 -2.86 12.64 0.72
N ILE A 123 -1.68 12.03 0.75
CA ILE A 123 -0.40 12.75 0.81
C ILE A 123 -0.22 13.64 -0.43
N ILE A 124 -0.41 13.10 -1.64
CA ILE A 124 -0.31 13.89 -2.88
C ILE A 124 -1.29 15.06 -2.85
N GLY A 125 -2.55 14.82 -2.47
CA GLY A 125 -3.56 15.89 -2.39
C GLY A 125 -3.25 16.97 -1.36
N GLN A 126 -2.55 16.66 -0.27
CA GLN A 126 -2.05 17.69 0.66
C GLN A 126 -0.80 18.40 0.13
N LEU A 127 0.10 17.69 -0.53
CA LEU A 127 1.32 18.28 -1.11
C LEU A 127 0.98 19.26 -2.24
N THR A 128 -0.03 18.97 -3.07
CA THR A 128 -0.49 19.92 -4.11
C THR A 128 -1.03 21.19 -3.48
N LYS A 129 -1.83 21.09 -2.42
CA LYS A 129 -2.29 22.27 -1.64
C LYS A 129 -1.14 23.05 -1.01
N LEU A 130 -0.07 22.38 -0.58
CA LEU A 130 1.09 23.07 -0.01
C LEU A 130 1.93 23.78 -1.08
N ALA A 131 1.88 23.31 -2.32
CA ALA A 131 2.59 23.90 -3.46
C ALA A 131 1.86 25.11 -4.07
N GLU A 132 0.57 25.27 -3.79
CA GLU A 132 -0.23 26.40 -4.27
C GLU A 132 0.15 27.70 -3.55
N GLU A 133 0.48 28.74 -4.33
CA GLU A 133 0.91 30.04 -3.79
C GLU A 133 -0.21 30.76 -3.04
N GLU A 134 -1.46 30.58 -3.46
CA GLU A 134 -2.65 31.24 -2.91
C GLU A 134 -3.17 30.62 -1.60
N THR A 135 -2.61 29.48 -1.17
CA THR A 135 -3.09 28.76 0.01
C THR A 135 -2.81 29.53 1.30
N SER A 136 -3.85 29.73 2.10
CA SER A 136 -3.76 30.47 3.35
C SER A 136 -2.86 29.75 4.38
N PHE A 137 -2.29 30.51 5.33
CA PHE A 137 -1.46 29.93 6.40
C PHE A 137 -2.20 28.83 7.18
N GLY A 138 -3.49 29.02 7.47
CA GLY A 138 -4.30 28.05 8.19
C GLY A 138 -4.46 26.73 7.42
N GLU A 139 -4.70 26.79 6.11
CA GLU A 139 -4.80 25.61 5.25
C GLU A 139 -3.47 24.88 5.14
N ARG A 140 -2.34 25.60 5.07
CA ARG A 140 -1.00 24.99 5.08
C ARG A 140 -0.75 24.21 6.37
N VAL A 141 -1.11 24.78 7.52
CA VAL A 141 -1.00 24.08 8.82
C VAL A 141 -1.86 22.82 8.83
N ILE A 142 -3.12 22.90 8.37
CA ILE A 142 -4.01 21.73 8.29
C ILE A 142 -3.41 20.65 7.37
N ALA A 143 -2.92 21.02 6.19
CA ALA A 143 -2.32 20.08 5.26
C ALA A 143 -1.09 19.37 5.87
N ILE A 144 -0.21 20.10 6.55
CA ILE A 144 0.93 19.52 7.29
C ILE A 144 0.45 18.56 8.37
N LEU A 145 -0.56 18.94 9.16
CA LEU A 145 -1.12 18.07 10.21
C LEU A 145 -1.67 16.77 9.64
N ILE A 146 -2.35 16.81 8.48
CA ILE A 146 -2.85 15.61 7.79
C ILE A 146 -1.69 14.72 7.35
N VAL A 147 -0.64 15.28 6.75
CA VAL A 147 0.55 14.50 6.33
C VAL A 147 1.23 13.84 7.54
N VAL A 148 1.40 14.58 8.64
CA VAL A 148 1.95 14.05 9.89
C VAL A 148 1.06 12.93 10.44
N ALA A 149 -0.27 13.12 10.44
CA ALA A 149 -1.21 12.09 10.88
C ALA A 149 -1.10 10.82 10.03
N CYS A 150 -1.00 10.93 8.70
CA CYS A 150 -0.78 9.79 7.81
C CYS A 150 0.53 9.06 8.13
N ALA A 151 1.62 9.80 8.39
CA ALA A 151 2.90 9.21 8.77
C ALA A 151 2.81 8.47 10.12
N LEU A 152 2.11 9.04 11.10
CA LEU A 152 1.89 8.41 12.41
C LEU A 152 1.05 7.14 12.30
N VAL A 153 -0.04 7.17 11.53
CA VAL A 153 -0.89 5.98 11.29
C VAL A 153 -0.08 4.90 10.57
N SER A 154 0.67 5.27 9.52
CA SER A 154 1.53 4.31 8.79
C SER A 154 2.55 3.66 9.70
N ARG A 155 3.19 4.44 10.59
CA ARG A 155 4.12 3.92 11.60
C ARG A 155 3.43 3.01 12.60
N ALA A 156 2.20 3.34 13.03
CA ALA A 156 1.44 2.50 13.95
C ALA A 156 1.00 1.17 13.32
N MET A 157 0.92 1.09 11.99
CA MET A 157 0.65 -0.15 11.26
C MET A 157 1.89 -1.04 11.12
N ILE A 158 3.10 -0.54 11.42
CA ILE A 158 4.29 -1.38 11.59
C ILE A 158 4.27 -1.89 13.03
N ASN A 159 3.78 -3.13 13.19
CA ASN A 159 3.41 -3.68 14.49
C ASN A 159 3.79 -5.17 14.67
N GLY A 160 4.56 -5.74 13.74
CA GLY A 160 4.90 -7.17 13.72
C GLY A 160 5.51 -7.67 15.03
N PRO A 161 6.64 -7.11 15.49
CA PRO A 161 7.30 -7.53 16.72
C PRO A 161 6.38 -7.48 17.94
N GLU A 162 5.55 -6.45 18.06
CA GLU A 162 4.64 -6.30 19.20
C GLU A 162 3.50 -7.32 19.16
N VAL A 163 2.95 -7.62 17.99
CA VAL A 163 1.94 -8.67 17.83
C VAL A 163 2.55 -10.04 18.17
N HIS A 164 3.75 -10.33 17.66
CA HIS A 164 4.44 -11.60 17.95
C HIS A 164 4.73 -11.76 19.44
N ALA A 165 5.26 -10.71 20.08
CA ALA A 165 5.49 -10.69 21.52
C ALA A 165 4.21 -10.92 22.33
N SER A 166 3.10 -10.25 21.97
CA SER A 166 1.82 -10.38 22.68
C SER A 166 1.20 -11.78 22.55
N LYS A 167 1.46 -12.47 21.43
CA LYS A 167 0.93 -13.81 21.15
C LYS A 167 1.88 -14.94 21.57
N GLY A 168 3.07 -14.61 22.08
CA GLY A 168 4.12 -15.59 22.38
C GLY A 168 4.61 -16.33 21.13
N TRP A 169 4.49 -15.70 19.95
CA TRP A 169 5.05 -16.26 18.73
C TRP A 169 6.55 -16.00 18.73
N GLN A 170 7.33 -17.06 18.58
CA GLN A 170 8.77 -16.93 18.36
C GLN A 170 8.98 -16.23 17.00
N PRO A 171 9.91 -15.26 16.91
CA PRO A 171 10.28 -14.69 15.62
C PRO A 171 10.82 -15.83 14.77
N ASP A 172 10.20 -16.09 13.62
CA ASP A 172 10.59 -17.20 12.75
C ASP A 172 12.03 -16.94 12.25
N ASP A 173 13.00 -17.57 12.90
CA ASP A 173 14.44 -17.39 12.75
C ASP A 173 15.00 -18.05 11.46
N GLY A 174 14.19 -18.18 10.40
CA GLY A 174 14.55 -19.05 9.27
C GLY A 174 13.91 -18.87 7.89
N GLU A 175 13.17 -17.81 7.55
CA GLU A 175 12.58 -17.70 6.18
C GLU A 175 12.85 -16.39 5.41
N LEU A 176 14.08 -15.87 5.52
CA LEU A 176 14.65 -14.95 4.51
C LEU A 176 16.04 -15.46 4.09
N CYS A 177 16.05 -16.53 3.31
CA CYS A 177 17.11 -16.86 2.34
C CYS A 177 16.47 -16.95 0.96
#